data_AF-A0A4R5PLT1-F1
#
_entry.id   AF-A0A4R5PLT1-F1
#
_cell.length_a   1.000
_cell.length_b   1.000
_cell.length_c   1.000
_cell.angle_alpha   90.00
_cell.angle_beta   90.00
_cell.angle_gamma   90.00
#
_symmetry.space_group_name_H-M   'P 1'
#
loop_
_entity.id
_entity.type
_entity.pdbx_description
1 polymer ?
#
loop_
_entity_poly.entity_id
_entity_poly.type
_entity_poly.pdbx_seq_one_letter_code
_entity_poly.pdbx_strand_id
1 'polypeptide(L)' 'MRFSGIGAVALLAALATSARADEPVVEARLTCKQMSSCEDAVMLWCNGYSRADGDNDGIPCENVCHSLRQVDEIRRAIGC' A
#
# COMPACT_ATOMS: atom_id res chain seq x y z
N MET A 1 -49.53 42.78 21.02
CA MET A 1 -50.66 41.87 21.26
C MET A 1 -50.32 40.51 20.66
N ARG A 2 -50.23 39.48 21.52
CA ARG A 2 -50.46 38.04 21.29
C ARG A 2 -50.08 37.45 19.91
N PHE A 3 -48.86 36.92 19.80
CA PHE A 3 -48.61 35.83 18.85
C PHE A 3 -49.11 34.52 19.48
N SER A 4 -50.31 34.13 19.08
CA SER A 4 -50.95 32.85 19.39
C SER A 4 -50.98 32.05 18.11
N GLY A 5 -50.39 30.86 18.10
CA GLY A 5 -50.51 29.97 16.93
C GLY A 5 -49.43 28.92 16.85
N ILE A 6 -49.56 27.88 17.67
CA ILE A 6 -48.91 26.59 17.46
C ILE A 6 -49.55 25.99 16.22
N GLY A 7 -48.80 25.87 15.12
CA GLY A 7 -49.24 25.23 13.89
C GLY A 7 -48.24 24.16 13.48
N ALA A 8 -48.47 22.93 13.94
CA ALA A 8 -47.73 21.77 13.50
C ALA A 8 -47.93 21.55 12.00
N VAL A 9 -46.88 21.72 11.20
CA VAL A 9 -46.75 21.04 9.90
C VAL A 9 -45.33 20.53 9.80
N ALA A 10 -45.19 19.23 10.06
CA ALA A 10 -44.01 18.48 9.71
C ALA A 10 -43.84 18.53 8.18
N LEU A 11 -42.72 19.03 7.70
CA LEU A 11 -42.21 18.63 6.39
C LEU A 11 -40.70 18.51 6.49
N LEU A 12 -40.26 17.26 6.62
CA LEU A 12 -38.86 16.87 6.62
C LEU A 12 -38.24 17.26 5.27
N ALA A 13 -37.28 18.19 5.28
CA ALA A 13 -36.38 18.41 4.16
C ALA A 13 -35.18 17.48 4.28
N ALA A 14 -35.05 16.57 3.32
CA ALA A 14 -34.09 15.49 3.27
C ALA A 14 -32.64 15.98 3.38
N LEU A 15 -31.92 15.50 4.40
CA LEU A 15 -30.47 15.55 4.47
C LEU A 15 -29.93 14.49 3.50
N ALA A 16 -29.60 14.90 2.27
CA ALA A 16 -28.86 14.07 1.33
C ALA A 16 -27.42 13.90 1.82
N THR A 17 -27.20 12.87 2.64
CA THR A 17 -25.83 12.43 2.98
C THR A 17 -25.23 11.77 1.73
N SER A 18 -24.25 12.45 1.12
CA SER A 18 -23.45 11.85 0.04
C SER A 18 -22.49 10.86 0.69
N ALA A 19 -22.87 9.59 0.72
CA ALA A 19 -21.98 8.50 1.06
C ALA A 19 -20.98 8.35 -0.08
N ARG A 20 -19.82 8.99 0.08
CA ARG A 20 -18.65 8.69 -0.75
C ARG A 20 -18.20 7.31 -0.29
N ALA A 21 -18.51 6.29 -1.10
CA ALA A 21 -17.85 5.01 -0.97
C ALA A 21 -16.37 5.28 -1.25
N ASP A 22 -15.59 5.37 -0.17
CA ASP A 22 -14.13 5.26 -0.24
C ASP A 22 -13.88 3.80 -0.62
N GLU A 23 -13.83 3.54 -1.92
CA GLU A 23 -13.45 2.22 -2.43
C GLU A 23 -12.05 1.92 -1.90
N PRO A 24 -11.85 0.82 -1.17
CA PRO A 24 -10.53 0.48 -0.69
C PRO A 24 -9.63 0.24 -1.89
N VAL A 25 -8.71 1.16 -2.15
CA VAL A 25 -7.62 0.94 -3.09
C VAL A 25 -6.78 -0.18 -2.49
N VAL A 26 -6.98 -1.39 -3.00
CA VAL A 26 -6.13 -2.53 -2.66
C VAL A 26 -4.79 -2.26 -3.32
N GLU A 27 -3.89 -1.61 -2.58
CA GLU A 27 -2.50 -1.44 -2.99
C GLU A 27 -1.92 -2.85 -3.19
N ALA A 28 -1.77 -3.26 -4.45
CA ALA A 28 -1.20 -4.55 -4.79
C ALA A 28 0.28 -4.54 -4.37
N ARG A 29 0.55 -5.02 -3.15
CA ARG A 29 1.92 -5.14 -2.65
C ARG A 29 2.61 -6.24 -3.45
N LEU A 30 3.66 -5.89 -4.18
CA LEU A 30 4.55 -6.87 -4.77
C LEU A 30 5.09 -7.78 -3.66
N THR A 31 4.85 -9.07 -3.82
CA THR A 31 5.38 -10.11 -2.94
C THR A 31 6.59 -10.76 -3.60
N CYS A 32 7.51 -11.29 -2.81
CA CYS A 32 8.67 -12.02 -3.35
C CYS A 32 8.25 -13.14 -4.32
N LYS A 33 7.10 -13.78 -4.09
CA LYS A 33 6.54 -14.82 -4.99
C LYS A 33 6.21 -14.33 -6.40
N GLN A 34 6.05 -13.03 -6.61
CA GLN A 34 5.79 -12.41 -7.91
C GLN A 34 7.07 -11.95 -8.60
N MET A 35 8.23 -11.99 -7.92
CA MET A 35 9.50 -11.64 -8.53
C MET A 35 9.97 -12.70 -9.51
N SER A 36 10.49 -12.24 -10.65
CA SER A 36 10.99 -13.11 -11.72
C SER A 36 12.52 -13.15 -11.78
N SER A 37 13.21 -12.21 -11.14
CA SER A 37 14.66 -12.12 -11.14
C SER A 37 15.21 -11.57 -9.82
N CYS A 38 16.46 -11.94 -9.49
CA CYS A 38 17.15 -11.39 -8.32
C CYS A 38 17.43 -9.89 -8.49
N GLU A 39 17.67 -9.43 -9.72
CA GLU A 39 17.90 -8.02 -10.01
C GLU A 39 16.69 -7.15 -9.64
N ASP A 40 15.48 -7.58 -10.02
CA ASP A 40 14.24 -6.88 -9.67
C ASP A 40 14.01 -6.88 -8.14
N ALA A 41 14.36 -7.97 -7.46
CA ALA A 41 14.27 -8.07 -6.01
C ALA A 41 15.22 -7.10 -5.30
N VAL A 42 16.47 -7.02 -5.76
CA VAL A 42 17.47 -6.07 -5.24
C VAL A 42 17.04 -4.64 -5.52
N MET A 43 16.57 -4.34 -6.73
CA MET A 43 16.01 -3.03 -7.08
C MET A 43 14.85 -2.64 -6.15
N LEU A 44 13.88 -3.54 -5.94
CA LEU A 44 12.75 -3.27 -5.05
C LEU A 44 13.21 -3.00 -3.61
N TRP A 45 14.17 -3.80 -3.12
CA TRP A 45 14.74 -3.61 -1.80
C TRP A 45 15.46 -2.26 -1.66
N CYS A 46 16.28 -1.90 -2.64
CA CYS A 46 16.97 -0.61 -2.71
C CYS A 46 16.02 0.59 -2.81
N ASN A 47 14.82 0.42 -3.36
CA ASN A 47 13.76 1.43 -3.37
C ASN A 47 13.04 1.57 -2.00
N GLY A 48 13.55 0.91 -0.95
CA GLY A 48 13.05 1.05 0.42
C GLY A 48 12.01 0.00 0.83
N TYR A 49 11.79 -1.04 0.02
CA TYR A 49 10.90 -2.13 0.41
C TYR A 49 11.61 -3.11 1.35
N SER A 50 11.70 -2.75 2.63
CA SER A 50 12.42 -3.55 3.64
C SER A 50 11.88 -4.97 3.78
N ARG A 51 10.60 -5.21 3.43
CA ARG A 51 9.99 -6.56 3.46
C ARG A 51 10.54 -7.51 2.40
N ALA A 52 11.36 -7.04 1.46
CA ALA A 52 12.09 -7.92 0.55
C ALA A 52 13.07 -8.83 1.32
N ASP A 53 13.70 -8.30 2.38
CA ASP A 53 14.58 -9.01 3.30
C ASP A 53 13.90 -9.05 4.68
N GLY A 54 12.97 -10.00 4.83
CA GLY A 54 12.06 -10.05 6.00
C GLY A 54 12.75 -10.52 7.28
N ASP A 55 13.77 -11.35 7.14
CA ASP A 55 14.58 -11.94 8.20
C ASP A 55 15.91 -11.20 8.44
N ASN A 56 16.20 -10.17 7.63
CA ASN A 56 17.35 -9.27 7.76
C ASN A 56 18.69 -10.01 7.66
N ASP A 57 18.74 -11.03 6.82
CA ASP A 57 19.95 -11.80 6.56
C ASP A 57 20.82 -11.14 5.47
N GLY A 58 20.27 -10.14 4.76
CA GLY A 58 20.88 -9.42 3.66
C GLY A 58 20.55 -9.99 2.27
N ILE A 59 19.68 -10.99 2.17
CA ILE A 59 19.25 -11.62 0.92
C ILE A 59 17.78 -11.26 0.63
N PRO A 60 17.50 -10.29 -0.26
CA PRO A 60 16.13 -9.97 -0.62
C PRO A 60 15.51 -11.10 -1.45
N CYS A 61 14.30 -11.52 -1.07
CA CYS A 61 13.48 -12.48 -1.80
C CYS A 61 14.25 -13.73 -2.25
N GLU A 62 14.54 -14.63 -1.31
CA GLU A 62 15.35 -15.84 -1.52
C GLU A 62 14.82 -16.81 -2.60
N ASN A 63 13.58 -16.61 -3.06
CA ASN A 63 13.03 -17.38 -4.18
C ASN A 63 13.73 -17.07 -5.51
N VAL A 64 14.36 -15.89 -5.63
CA VAL A 64 15.10 -15.46 -6.83
C VAL A 64 16.57 -15.15 -6.55
N CYS A 65 16.91 -14.67 -5.34
CA CYS A 65 18.29 -14.47 -4.91
C CYS A 65 18.76 -15.67 -4.07
N HIS A 66 19.92 -16.25 -4.37
CA HIS A 66 20.37 -17.49 -3.71
C HIS A 66 21.61 -17.33 -2.82
N SER A 67 22.22 -16.14 -2.80
CA SER A 67 23.38 -15.88 -1.95
C SER A 67 23.64 -14.40 -1.75
N LEU A 68 24.23 -14.03 -0.61
CA LEU A 68 24.74 -12.69 -0.34
C LEU A 68 25.70 -12.19 -1.41
N ARG A 69 26.59 -13.06 -1.91
CA ARG A 69 27.54 -12.70 -2.96
C ARG A 69 26.83 -12.21 -4.23
N GLN A 70 25.78 -12.91 -4.65
CA GLN A 70 24.98 -12.51 -5.82
C GLN A 70 24.32 -11.15 -5.60
N VAL A 71 23.75 -10.94 -4.41
CA VAL A 71 23.10 -9.68 -4.03
C VAL A 71 24.11 -8.53 -4.03
N ASP A 72 25.28 -8.72 -3.43
CA ASP A 72 26.35 -7.71 -3.38
C ASP A 72 26.88 -7.36 -4.77
N GLU A 73 27.02 -8.33 -5.66
CA GLU A 73 27.41 -8.12 -7.06
C GLU A 73 26.37 -7.24 -7.79
N ILE A 74 25.09 -7.54 -7.62
CA ILE A 74 23.99 -6.78 -8.23
C ILE A 74 23.89 -5.37 -7.64
N ARG A 75 23.98 -5.24 -6.33
CA ARG A 75 24.00 -3.94 -5.62
C ARG A 75 25.11 -3.04 -6.14
N ARG A 76 26.33 -3.58 -6.25
CA ARG A 76 27.48 -2.88 -6.85
C ARG A 76 27.25 -2.50 -8.32
N ALA A 77 26.55 -3.32 -9.08
CA ALA A 77 26.24 -3.04 -10.49
C ALA A 77 25.20 -1.91 -10.64
N ILE A 78 24.19 -1.87 -9.76
CA ILE A 78 23.10 -0.90 -9.78
C ILE A 78 23.48 0.42 -9.09
N GLY A 79 24.38 0.39 -8.11
CA GLY A 79 24.77 1.56 -7.33
C GLY A 79 23.88 1.84 -6.12
N CYS A 80 23.37 0.78 -5.49
CA CYS A 80 22.82 0.77 -4.14
C CYS A 80 23.58 -0.26 -3.28
#